data_AF-A0AA38SMK6-F1
#
_entry.id   AF-A0AA38SMK6-F1
#
_cell.length_a   1.000
_cell.length_b   1.000
_cell.length_c   1.000
_cell.angle_alpha   90.00
_cell.angle_beta   90.00
_cell.angle_gamma   90.00
#
_symmetry.space_group_name_H-M   'P 1'
#
loop_
_entity.id
_entity.type
_entity.pdbx_description
1 polymer ?
#
loop_
_entity_poly.entity_id
_entity_poly.type
_entity_poly.pdbx_seq_one_letter_code
_entity_poly.pdbx_strand_id
1 'polypeptide(L)'
;MSSSSSNPFCNSRGMAHTPNLFCYCGDKMSVRTSWTKANPGRRFLSCPNYGSLKKCNMFHFLDDELPNQYYKDLVYQLHTQNGNDNHVSEHEDTQNELLKIMEDLSITKSKLKVYDRMMMCVVIVVICLVVVLSFFMA
;
A
#
# COMPACT_ATOMS: atom_id res chain seq x y z
N MET A 1 -9.39 37.92 -37.71
CA MET A 1 -9.33 36.50 -38.11
C MET A 1 -9.21 35.70 -36.83
N SER A 2 -10.35 35.33 -36.25
CA SER A 2 -10.90 33.95 -36.24
C SER A 2 -10.16 33.09 -35.18
N SER A 3 -10.78 32.39 -34.24
CA SER A 3 -12.06 31.68 -34.35
C SER A 3 -12.65 31.38 -32.97
N SER A 4 -13.95 31.63 -32.85
CA SER A 4 -14.85 31.06 -31.86
C SER A 4 -14.76 29.52 -31.91
N SER A 5 -14.42 28.87 -30.80
CA SER A 5 -14.58 27.42 -30.66
C SER A 5 -15.86 27.17 -29.88
N SER A 6 -16.96 27.06 -30.62
CA SER A 6 -18.22 26.52 -30.15
C SER A 6 -18.00 25.10 -29.64
N ASN A 7 -18.30 24.84 -28.37
CA ASN A 7 -18.42 23.48 -27.83
C ASN A 7 -19.76 22.90 -28.28
N PRO A 8 -19.82 21.93 -29.20
CA PRO A 8 -21.06 21.30 -29.56
C PRO A 8 -21.06 19.91 -28.91
N PHE A 9 -21.65 19.77 -27.73
CA PHE A 9 -22.39 18.54 -27.46
C PHE A 9 -23.43 18.75 -26.36
N CYS A 10 -24.57 19.30 -26.78
CA CYS A 10 -25.80 19.27 -26.03
C CYS A 10 -26.37 17.85 -26.05
N ASN A 11 -26.50 17.28 -24.85
CA ASN A 11 -27.59 16.44 -24.37
C ASN A 11 -28.52 15.84 -25.46
N SER A 12 -28.12 14.71 -26.04
CA SER A 12 -28.98 13.90 -26.91
C SER A 12 -29.20 12.54 -26.27
N ARG A 13 -30.36 12.40 -25.63
CA ARG A 13 -30.93 11.11 -25.21
C ARG A 13 -31.06 10.22 -26.45
N GLY A 14 -30.35 9.10 -26.52
CA GLY A 14 -30.68 8.01 -27.44
C GLY A 14 -29.73 7.68 -28.59
N MET A 15 -28.44 8.05 -28.55
CA MET A 15 -27.44 7.47 -29.46
C MET A 15 -26.30 6.83 -28.66
N ALA A 16 -26.06 5.54 -28.91
CA ALA A 16 -24.91 4.82 -28.37
C ALA A 16 -23.62 5.43 -28.95
N HIS A 17 -23.13 6.50 -28.32
CA HIS A 17 -21.81 7.04 -28.59
C HIS A 17 -20.80 6.00 -28.13
N THR A 18 -20.21 5.27 -29.06
CA THR A 18 -18.96 4.54 -28.79
C THR A 18 -17.94 5.57 -28.33
N PRO A 19 -17.48 5.53 -27.07
CA PRO A 19 -16.56 6.53 -26.55
C PRO A 19 -15.26 6.47 -27.35
N ASN A 20 -14.69 7.64 -27.68
CA ASN A 20 -13.39 7.70 -28.32
C ASN A 20 -12.36 7.02 -27.41
N LEU A 21 -11.66 6.02 -27.95
CA LEU A 21 -10.68 5.23 -27.19
C LEU A 21 -9.32 5.93 -27.09
N PHE A 22 -9.13 7.07 -27.74
CA PHE A 22 -7.90 7.86 -27.72
C PHE A 22 -8.15 9.22 -27.09
N CYS A 23 -7.21 9.65 -26.24
CA CYS A 23 -7.25 10.95 -25.61
C CYS A 23 -6.60 12.03 -26.50
N TYR A 24 -6.67 13.30 -26.10
CA TYR A 24 -6.08 14.40 -26.88
C TYR A 24 -4.55 14.36 -26.99
N CYS A 25 -3.88 13.53 -26.19
CA CYS A 25 -2.45 13.27 -26.33
C CYS A 25 -2.14 12.32 -27.51
N GLY A 26 -3.15 11.69 -28.11
CA GLY A 26 -2.99 10.60 -29.09
C GLY A 26 -2.82 9.22 -28.46
N ASP A 27 -2.80 9.13 -27.13
CA ASP A 27 -2.64 7.87 -26.40
C ASP A 27 -3.97 7.16 -26.18
N LYS A 28 -3.94 5.83 -26.18
CA LYS A 28 -5.09 4.99 -25.83
C LYS A 28 -5.51 5.23 -24.37
N MET A 29 -6.80 5.47 -24.17
CA MET A 29 -7.40 5.70 -22.85
C MET A 29 -7.43 4.43 -22.01
N SER A 30 -7.28 4.61 -20.70
CA SER A 30 -7.37 3.53 -19.70
C SER A 30 -8.71 3.54 -18.98
N VAL A 31 -9.28 2.36 -18.72
CA VAL A 31 -10.45 2.22 -17.84
C VAL A 31 -9.99 2.35 -16.40
N ARG A 32 -10.66 3.18 -15.62
CA ARG A 32 -10.45 3.40 -14.19
C ARG A 32 -11.77 3.36 -13.45
N THR A 33 -11.72 3.10 -12.15
CA THR A 33 -12.89 3.14 -11.26
C THR A 33 -12.76 4.33 -10.33
N SER A 34 -13.81 5.14 -10.22
CA SER A 34 -13.86 6.21 -9.24
C SER A 34 -14.30 5.64 -7.89
N TRP A 35 -13.57 6.00 -6.84
CA TRP A 35 -13.94 5.74 -5.44
C TRP A 35 -14.29 7.03 -4.69
N THR A 36 -14.62 8.09 -5.43
CA THR A 36 -15.12 9.33 -4.81
C THR A 36 -16.53 9.13 -4.28
N LYS A 37 -16.91 9.87 -3.22
CA LYS A 37 -18.26 9.81 -2.65
C LYS A 37 -19.37 10.15 -3.67
N ALA A 38 -19.07 10.99 -4.66
CA ALA A 38 -20.02 11.38 -5.70
C ALA A 38 -20.24 10.29 -6.77
N ASN A 39 -19.19 9.52 -7.09
CA ASN A 39 -19.21 8.50 -8.14
C ASN A 39 -18.55 7.19 -7.66
N PRO A 40 -19.06 6.55 -6.59
CA PRO A 40 -18.42 5.37 -6.03
C PRO A 40 -18.64 4.16 -6.92
N GLY A 41 -17.57 3.40 -7.19
CA GLY A 41 -17.60 2.19 -8.02
C GLY A 41 -17.81 2.45 -9.52
N ARG A 42 -17.96 3.70 -9.95
CA ARG A 42 -18.31 4.03 -11.35
C ARG A 42 -17.08 4.00 -12.25
N ARG A 43 -17.13 3.23 -13.34
CA ARG A 43 -16.01 3.16 -14.30
C ARG A 43 -16.03 4.33 -15.28
N PHE A 44 -14.84 4.78 -15.63
CA PHE A 44 -14.61 5.83 -16.61
C PHE A 44 -13.34 5.56 -17.42
N LEU A 45 -13.33 6.02 -18.68
CA LEU A 45 -12.12 6.14 -19.47
C LEU A 45 -11.41 7.44 -19.13
N SER A 46 -10.09 7.39 -18.98
CA SER A 46 -9.26 8.58 -18.82
C SER A 46 -7.99 8.52 -19.65
N CYS A 47 -7.37 9.69 -19.86
CA CYS A 47 -5.98 9.77 -20.31
C CYS A 47 -5.08 8.86 -19.43
N PRO A 48 -4.15 8.08 -20.02
CA PRO A 48 -3.23 7.26 -19.24
C PRO A 48 -2.31 8.13 -18.37
N ASN A 49 -1.98 9.33 -18.84
CA ASN A 49 -1.16 10.32 -18.14
C ASN A 49 -1.95 11.10 -17.06
N TYR A 50 -3.19 10.70 -16.73
CA TYR A 50 -4.00 11.34 -15.69
C TYR A 50 -3.24 11.42 -14.35
N GLY A 51 -3.05 12.66 -13.86
CA GLY A 51 -2.27 12.95 -12.64
C GLY A 51 -0.86 13.51 -12.90
N SER A 52 -0.35 13.43 -14.12
CA SER A 52 0.94 14.00 -14.51
C SER A 52 0.85 15.44 -15.04
N LEU A 53 2.00 16.10 -15.23
CA LEU A 53 2.07 17.44 -15.84
C LEU A 53 1.66 17.48 -17.32
N LYS A 54 1.77 16.35 -18.05
CA LYS A 54 1.40 16.24 -19.48
C LYS A 54 0.00 15.66 -19.68
N LYS A 55 -0.87 15.72 -18.66
CA LYS A 55 -2.22 15.15 -18.74
C LYS A 55 -3.13 16.01 -19.62
N CYS A 56 -3.95 15.36 -20.44
CA CYS A 56 -5.18 15.98 -20.93
C CYS A 56 -6.34 15.62 -20.00
N ASN A 57 -7.34 16.51 -19.89
CA ASN A 57 -8.49 16.31 -19.01
C ASN A 57 -9.65 15.55 -19.68
N MET A 58 -9.36 14.78 -20.74
CA MET A 58 -10.38 13.97 -21.40
C MET A 58 -10.78 12.79 -20.50
N PHE A 59 -12.08 12.64 -20.27
CA PHE A 59 -12.66 11.48 -19.61
C PHE A 59 -14.09 11.21 -20.09
N HIS A 60 -14.51 9.94 -19.98
CA HIS A 60 -15.88 9.51 -20.30
C HIS A 60 -16.34 8.45 -19.31
N PHE A 61 -17.54 8.60 -18.73
CA PHE A 61 -18.12 7.53 -17.90
C PHE A 61 -18.59 6.37 -18.79
N LEU A 62 -18.30 5.14 -18.33
CA LEU A 62 -18.72 3.91 -19.00
C LEU A 62 -20.01 3.35 -18.39
N ASP A 63 -20.13 3.47 -17.07
CA ASP A 63 -21.30 3.02 -16.34
C ASP A 63 -22.23 4.20 -16.08
N ASP A 64 -23.52 3.91 -15.96
CA ASP A 64 -24.50 4.89 -15.49
C ASP A 64 -24.25 5.27 -14.04
N GLU A 65 -24.82 6.40 -13.65
CA GLU A 65 -24.80 6.82 -12.25
C GLU A 65 -25.70 5.92 -11.41
N LEU A 66 -25.30 5.67 -10.16
CA LEU A 66 -26.13 4.91 -9.24
C LEU A 66 -27.49 5.60 -9.04
N PRO A 67 -28.59 4.83 -8.88
CA PRO A 67 -29.96 5.36 -8.99
C PRO A 67 -30.29 6.49 -8.01
N ASN A 68 -29.64 6.52 -6.85
CA ASN A 68 -29.88 7.51 -5.81
C ASN A 68 -28.67 7.62 -4.86
N GLN A 69 -28.75 8.59 -3.94
CA GLN A 69 -27.71 8.82 -2.94
C GLN A 69 -27.50 7.64 -1.97
N TYR A 70 -28.57 6.91 -1.64
CA TYR A 70 -28.48 5.73 -0.77
C TYR A 70 -27.52 4.68 -1.33
N TYR A 71 -27.64 4.33 -2.61
CA TYR A 71 -26.71 3.37 -3.23
C TYR A 71 -25.28 3.90 -3.32
N LYS A 72 -25.10 5.21 -3.55
CA LYS A 72 -23.76 5.82 -3.54
C LYS A 72 -23.11 5.70 -2.17
N ASP A 73 -23.82 6.10 -1.12
CA ASP A 73 -23.30 6.05 0.23
C ASP A 73 -22.99 4.61 0.65
N LEU A 74 -23.87 3.65 0.31
CA LEU A 74 -23.66 2.23 0.57
C LEU A 74 -22.38 1.69 -0.09
N VAL A 75 -22.20 1.90 -1.40
CA VAL A 75 -21.02 1.41 -2.13
C VAL A 75 -19.74 2.08 -1.63
N TYR A 76 -19.80 3.39 -1.34
CA TYR A 76 -18.67 4.12 -0.79
C TYR A 76 -18.26 3.58 0.60
N GLN A 77 -19.24 3.38 1.50
CA GLN A 77 -19.00 2.86 2.85
C GLN A 77 -18.37 1.46 2.81
N LEU A 78 -18.89 0.55 2.00
CA LEU A 78 -18.35 -0.79 1.84
C LEU A 78 -16.88 -0.77 1.36
N HIS A 79 -16.56 0.10 0.39
CA HIS A 79 -15.18 0.25 -0.07
C HIS A 79 -14.25 0.76 1.05
N THR A 80 -14.69 1.79 1.79
CA THR A 80 -13.89 2.35 2.89
C THR A 80 -13.73 1.37 4.05
N GLN A 81 -14.75 0.58 4.35
CA GLN A 81 -14.71 -0.41 5.42
C GLN A 81 -13.74 -1.53 5.08
N ASN A 82 -13.81 -2.10 3.86
CA ASN A 82 -12.83 -3.09 3.42
C ASN A 82 -11.39 -2.55 3.45
N GLY A 83 -11.18 -1.29 3.08
CA GLY A 83 -9.87 -0.65 3.18
C GLY A 83 -9.37 -0.53 4.62
N ASN A 84 -10.25 -0.13 5.53
CA ASN A 84 -9.93 0.01 6.96
C ASN A 84 -9.66 -1.36 7.61
N ASP A 85 -10.51 -2.35 7.36
CA ASP A 85 -10.39 -3.69 7.94
C ASP A 85 -9.05 -4.33 7.53
N ASN A 86 -8.67 -4.21 6.25
CA ASN A 86 -7.38 -4.70 5.75
C ASN A 86 -6.19 -3.97 6.41
N HIS A 87 -6.25 -2.65 6.55
CA HIS A 87 -5.19 -1.86 7.19
C HIS A 87 -5.08 -2.19 8.69
N VAL A 88 -6.20 -2.40 9.38
CA VAL A 88 -6.22 -2.81 10.79
C VAL A 88 -5.59 -4.19 10.94
N SER A 89 -5.97 -5.17 10.12
CA SER A 89 -5.36 -6.51 10.17
C SER A 89 -3.86 -6.48 9.89
N GLU A 90 -3.41 -5.74 8.86
CA GLU A 90 -1.99 -5.66 8.51
C GLU A 90 -1.16 -5.00 9.61
N HIS A 91 -1.70 -3.96 10.26
CA HIS A 91 -1.04 -3.30 11.39
C HIS A 91 -0.97 -4.22 12.63
N GLU A 92 -2.05 -4.93 12.95
CA GLU A 92 -2.08 -5.88 14.07
C GLU A 92 -1.09 -7.02 13.86
N ASP A 93 -1.03 -7.59 12.65
CA ASP A 93 -0.07 -8.64 12.29
C ASP A 93 1.37 -8.14 12.42
N THR A 94 1.67 -6.94 11.89
CA THR A 94 3.00 -6.32 12.02
C THR A 94 3.38 -6.09 13.48
N GLN A 95 2.45 -5.62 14.31
CA GLN A 95 2.68 -5.42 15.75
C GLN A 95 2.94 -6.75 16.46
N ASN A 96 2.18 -7.79 16.15
CA ASN A 96 2.35 -9.13 16.71
C ASN A 96 3.70 -9.74 16.31
N GLU A 97 4.15 -9.55 15.07
CA GLU A 97 5.48 -9.96 14.63
C GLU A 97 6.60 -9.20 15.35
N LEU A 98 6.47 -7.88 15.50
CA LEU A 98 7.43 -7.07 16.26
C LEU A 98 7.54 -7.50 17.72
N LEU A 99 6.42 -7.86 18.35
CA LEU A 99 6.40 -8.39 19.72
C LEU A 99 7.15 -9.72 19.82
N LYS A 100 6.93 -10.65 18.89
CA LYS A 100 7.66 -11.93 18.84
C LYS A 100 9.16 -11.72 18.66
N ILE A 101 9.56 -10.83 17.74
CA ILE A 101 10.97 -10.50 17.52
C ILE A 101 11.60 -9.90 18.78
N MET A 102 10.88 -9.03 19.47
CA MET A 102 11.35 -8.42 20.72
C MET A 102 11.55 -9.47 21.82
N GLU A 103 10.63 -10.42 21.94
CA GLU A 103 10.73 -11.55 22.85
C GLU A 103 11.97 -12.41 22.52
N ASP A 104 12.13 -12.81 21.26
CA ASP A 104 13.28 -13.60 20.80
C ASP A 104 14.62 -12.89 21.02
N LEU A 105 14.65 -11.56 20.83
CA LEU A 105 15.82 -10.74 21.11
C LEU A 105 16.13 -10.70 22.61
N SER A 106 15.10 -10.64 23.46
CA SER A 106 15.25 -10.68 24.92
C SER A 106 15.82 -12.04 25.39
N ILE A 107 15.37 -13.13 24.77
CA ILE A 107 15.85 -14.48 25.02
C ILE A 107 17.29 -14.65 24.54
N THR A 108 17.60 -14.20 23.32
CA THR A 108 18.95 -14.29 22.76
C THR A 108 19.95 -13.48 23.59
N LYS A 109 19.56 -12.28 24.01
CA LYS A 109 20.36 -11.43 24.91
C LYS A 109 20.63 -12.10 26.25
N SER A 110 19.63 -12.75 26.85
CA SER A 110 19.81 -13.46 28.13
C SER A 110 20.72 -14.67 27.97
N LYS A 111 20.57 -15.45 26.89
CA LYS A 111 21.48 -16.55 26.54
C LYS A 111 22.93 -16.08 26.37
N LEU A 112 23.15 -14.98 25.63
CA LEU A 112 24.48 -14.44 25.41
C LEU A 112 25.16 -14.06 26.73
N LYS A 113 24.43 -13.44 27.67
CA LYS A 113 24.95 -13.14 29.02
C LYS A 113 25.37 -14.38 29.80
N VAL A 114 24.65 -15.50 29.63
CA VAL A 114 25.00 -16.77 30.26
C VAL A 114 26.27 -17.34 29.63
N TYR A 115 26.35 -17.37 28.30
CA TYR A 115 27.56 -17.80 27.59
C TYR A 115 28.78 -16.96 27.99
N ASP A 116 28.64 -15.64 28.04
CA ASP A 116 29.71 -14.73 28.46
C ASP A 116 30.18 -15.07 29.89
N ARG A 117 29.24 -15.24 30.83
CA ARG A 117 29.57 -15.68 32.19
C ARG A 117 30.27 -17.04 32.23
N MET A 118 29.78 -18.02 31.46
CA MET A 118 30.37 -19.36 31.40
C MET A 118 31.78 -19.35 30.80
N MET A 119 31.97 -18.62 29.70
CA MET A 119 33.28 -18.49 29.03
C MET A 119 34.30 -17.84 29.96
N MET A 120 33.91 -16.80 30.69
CA MET A 120 34.79 -16.16 31.68
C MET A 120 35.22 -17.14 32.78
N CYS A 121 34.32 -17.99 33.28
CA CYS A 121 34.69 -19.05 34.23
C CYS A 121 35.69 -20.05 33.64
N VAL A 122 35.48 -20.49 32.39
CA VAL A 122 36.39 -21.43 31.71
C VAL A 122 37.78 -20.81 31.54
N VAL A 123 37.87 -19.55 31.11
CA VAL A 123 39.15 -18.83 30.97
C VAL A 123 39.89 -18.78 32.30
N ILE A 124 39.20 -18.46 33.40
CA ILE A 124 39.79 -18.45 34.75
C ILE A 124 40.34 -19.84 35.13
N VAL A 125 39.56 -20.91 34.92
CA VAL A 125 39.99 -22.29 35.22
C VAL A 125 41.23 -22.67 34.41
N VAL A 126 41.27 -22.37 33.11
CA VAL A 126 42.43 -22.66 32.25
C VAL A 126 43.68 -21.91 32.75
N ILE A 127 43.56 -20.63 33.08
CA ILE A 127 44.67 -19.83 33.63
C ILE A 127 45.17 -20.46 34.94
N CYS A 128 44.28 -20.82 35.86
CA CYS A 128 44.65 -21.48 37.12
C CYS A 128 45.39 -22.80 36.89
N LEU A 129 44.93 -23.64 35.94
CA LEU A 129 45.59 -24.90 35.61
C LEU A 129 47.01 -24.69 35.08
N VAL A 130 47.20 -23.72 34.17
CA VAL A 130 48.54 -23.39 33.63
C VAL A 130 49.49 -22.94 34.74
N VAL A 131 49.01 -22.08 35.65
CA VAL A 131 49.81 -21.62 36.80
C VAL A 131 50.21 -22.79 37.70
N VAL A 132 49.27 -23.66 38.07
CA VAL A 132 49.55 -24.82 38.92
C VAL A 132 50.59 -25.74 38.27
N LEU A 133 50.43 -26.08 36.99
CA LEU A 133 51.37 -26.91 36.26
C LEU A 133 52.77 -26.27 36.18
N SER A 134 52.86 -24.94 36.06
CA SER A 134 54.15 -24.24 36.06
C SER A 134 54.90 -24.32 37.40
N PHE A 135 54.19 -24.39 38.54
CA PHE A 135 54.81 -24.57 39.86
C PHE A 135 55.28 -25.99 40.12
N PHE A 136 54.57 -27.00 39.60
CA PHE A 136 54.98 -28.41 39.76
C PHE A 136 56.17 -28.79 38.87
N MET A 137 56.40 -28.04 37.79
CA MET A 137 57.51 -28.25 36.86
C MET A 137 58.77 -27.43 37.19
N ALA A 138 58.73 -26.60 38.24
CA ALA A 138 59.84 -25.77 38.72
C ALA A 138 60.50 -26.38 39.95
#